data_AF-A0A1G7N689-F1
#
_entry.id   AF-A0A1G7N689-F1
#
_cell.length_a   1.000
_cell.length_b   1.000
_cell.length_c   1.000
_cell.angle_alpha   90.00
_cell.angle_beta   90.00
_cell.angle_gamma   90.00
#
_symmetry.space_group_name_H-M   'P 1'
#
loop_
_entity.id
_entity.type
_entity.pdbx_description
1 polymer ?
#
loop_
_entity_poly.entity_id
_entity_poly.type
_entity_poly.pdbx_seq_one_letter_code
_entity_poly.pdbx_strand_id
1 'polypeptide(L)'
;MSTETDDSADADGPEPDADEAELEALRTRVEELEDQLAAIETEVDDGQKSMVIIATKGTLDMAYPPLILASTAAAFGWDVTVFHTFWGLDILHEDRSTDLQMSSVGNPNMPVPNAIASLPGMDRVTTKLMRKRIADNETASIEELLETCFDMGVEMQACQMTVELMDYDEDEFYDDVTVGVGAATALDQMADADIQLLV
;
A
#
# COMPACT_ATOMS: atom_id res chain seq x y z
N MET A 1 -19.59 -63.23 72.28
CA MET A 1 -20.02 -61.88 72.68
C MET A 1 -19.32 -60.93 71.73
N SER A 2 -20.00 -60.58 70.63
CA SER A 2 -20.52 -59.21 70.36
C SER A 2 -19.35 -58.27 70.01
N THR A 3 -19.20 -57.82 68.78
CA THR A 3 -20.10 -56.83 68.16
C THR A 3 -20.38 -57.06 66.67
N GLU A 4 -21.60 -56.72 66.28
CA GLU A 4 -22.12 -56.53 64.92
C GLU A 4 -21.39 -55.40 64.20
N THR A 5 -21.22 -55.52 62.88
CA THR A 5 -21.47 -54.40 61.96
C THR A 5 -22.06 -54.92 60.65
N ASP A 6 -23.14 -54.25 60.27
CA ASP A 6 -24.04 -54.40 59.15
C ASP A 6 -23.42 -54.45 57.75
N ASP A 7 -24.21 -55.12 56.91
CA ASP A 7 -24.27 -55.14 55.46
C ASP A 7 -24.58 -53.75 54.87
N SER A 8 -23.91 -53.37 53.79
CA SER A 8 -24.55 -52.78 52.61
C SER A 8 -23.52 -52.44 51.54
N ALA A 9 -23.73 -53.01 50.36
CA ALA A 9 -23.10 -52.62 49.11
C ALA A 9 -23.30 -51.13 48.82
N ASP A 10 -22.25 -50.47 48.33
CA ASP A 10 -22.41 -49.30 47.47
C ASP A 10 -21.50 -49.43 46.27
N ALA A 11 -22.11 -49.18 45.12
CA ALA A 11 -21.63 -49.45 43.79
C ALA A 11 -20.54 -48.46 43.39
N ASP A 12 -19.33 -48.98 43.18
CA ASP A 12 -18.28 -48.29 42.44
C ASP A 12 -18.57 -48.46 40.95
N GLY A 13 -19.56 -47.71 40.45
CA GLY A 13 -19.73 -47.49 39.02
C GLY A 13 -18.75 -46.41 38.57
N PRO A 14 -18.17 -46.48 37.35
CA PRO A 14 -17.28 -45.43 36.89
C PRO A 14 -18.08 -44.13 36.80
N GLU A 15 -17.64 -43.09 37.51
CA GLU A 15 -18.18 -41.74 37.31
C GLU A 15 -17.99 -41.38 35.83
N PRO A 16 -19.01 -40.84 35.15
CA PRO A 16 -18.84 -40.44 33.75
C PRO A 16 -17.76 -39.38 33.69
N ASP A 17 -16.72 -39.66 32.91
CA ASP A 17 -15.52 -38.86 32.69
C ASP A 17 -15.88 -37.38 32.46
N ALA A 18 -15.69 -36.54 33.49
CA ALA A 18 -15.81 -35.08 33.37
C ALA A 18 -14.88 -34.53 32.27
N ASP A 19 -13.75 -35.22 32.06
CA ASP A 19 -12.79 -34.97 30.99
C ASP A 19 -13.38 -35.26 29.60
N GLU A 20 -14.27 -36.24 29.44
CA GLU A 20 -14.82 -36.62 28.13
C GLU A 20 -15.87 -35.61 27.65
N ALA A 21 -16.72 -35.12 28.57
CA ALA A 21 -17.69 -34.07 28.28
C ALA A 21 -17.01 -32.71 27.99
N GLU A 22 -15.92 -32.38 28.71
CA GLU A 22 -15.14 -31.16 28.46
C GLU A 22 -14.37 -31.25 27.13
N LEU A 23 -13.80 -32.42 26.81
CA LEU A 23 -13.16 -32.68 25.51
C LEU A 23 -14.15 -32.60 24.35
N GLU A 24 -15.38 -33.08 24.51
CA GLU A 24 -16.42 -32.97 23.49
C GLU A 24 -16.81 -31.50 23.27
N ALA A 25 -17.03 -30.74 24.35
CA ALA A 25 -17.30 -29.31 24.27
C ALA A 25 -16.17 -28.52 23.58
N LEU A 26 -14.91 -28.85 23.89
CA LEU A 26 -13.74 -28.26 23.25
C LEU A 26 -13.65 -28.62 21.76
N ARG A 27 -13.94 -29.87 21.38
CA ARG A 27 -13.96 -30.29 19.97
C ARG A 27 -15.05 -29.57 19.19
N THR A 28 -16.26 -29.48 19.73
CA THR A 28 -17.34 -28.68 19.13
C THR A 28 -16.92 -27.22 18.95
N ARG A 29 -16.22 -26.64 19.94
CA ARG A 29 -15.75 -25.27 19.83
C ARG A 29 -14.66 -25.12 18.76
N VAL A 30 -13.76 -26.10 18.61
CA VAL A 30 -12.74 -26.11 17.56
C VAL A 30 -13.41 -26.22 16.19
N GLU A 31 -14.36 -27.14 16.00
CA GLU A 31 -15.11 -27.28 14.74
C GLU A 31 -15.86 -25.99 14.39
N GLU A 32 -16.55 -25.37 15.36
CA GLU A 32 -17.23 -24.08 15.15
C GLU A 32 -16.26 -22.95 14.78
N LEU A 33 -15.07 -22.93 15.39
CA LEU A 33 -14.03 -21.95 15.07
C LEU A 33 -13.42 -22.21 13.69
N GLU A 34 -13.20 -23.46 13.31
CA GLU A 34 -12.71 -23.86 11.98
C GLU A 34 -13.73 -23.50 10.90
N ASP A 35 -15.03 -23.71 11.14
CA ASP A 35 -16.12 -23.31 10.24
C ASP A 35 -16.20 -21.78 10.11
N GLN A 36 -16.06 -21.03 11.21
CA GLN A 36 -16.01 -19.57 11.18
C GLN A 36 -14.78 -19.06 10.42
N LEU A 37 -13.62 -19.69 10.61
CA LEU A 37 -12.39 -19.34 9.90
C LEU A 37 -12.53 -19.63 8.40
N ALA A 38 -13.06 -20.79 8.02
CA ALA A 38 -13.29 -21.15 6.63
C ALA A 38 -14.29 -20.19 5.96
N ALA A 39 -15.37 -19.80 6.64
CA ALA A 39 -16.31 -18.81 6.13
C ALA A 39 -15.63 -17.45 5.87
N ILE A 40 -14.80 -16.98 6.81
CA ILE A 40 -14.03 -15.75 6.65
C ILE A 40 -13.00 -15.88 5.51
N GLU A 41 -12.27 -16.99 5.43
CA GLU A 41 -11.31 -17.24 4.34
C GLU A 41 -11.99 -17.24 2.96
N THR A 42 -13.22 -17.75 2.88
CA THR A 42 -13.99 -17.74 1.61
C THR A 42 -14.55 -16.35 1.28
N GLU A 43 -14.88 -15.53 2.28
CA GLU A 43 -15.24 -14.11 2.07
C GLU A 43 -14.03 -13.25 1.69
N VAL A 44 -12.82 -13.63 2.14
CA VAL A 44 -11.55 -12.96 1.82
C VAL A 44 -11.05 -13.29 0.40
N ASP A 45 -11.42 -14.45 -0.19
CA ASP A 45 -11.07 -14.81 -1.58
C ASP A 45 -11.84 -13.99 -2.64
N ASP A 46 -12.93 -13.31 -2.25
CA ASP A 46 -13.65 -12.29 -3.06
C ASP A 46 -13.28 -10.84 -2.64
N GLY A 47 -12.27 -10.69 -1.76
CA GLY A 47 -11.84 -9.41 -1.20
C GLY A 47 -11.32 -8.43 -2.24
N GLN A 48 -11.71 -7.16 -2.12
CA GLN A 48 -11.13 -6.05 -2.86
C GLN A 48 -9.62 -6.03 -2.61
N LYS A 49 -8.84 -6.34 -3.65
CA LYS A 49 -7.38 -6.36 -3.56
C LYS A 49 -6.85 -4.99 -3.18
N SER A 50 -5.72 -4.96 -2.50
CA SER A 50 -5.08 -3.74 -2.05
C SER A 50 -3.66 -3.59 -2.60
N MET A 51 -3.24 -2.35 -2.85
CA MET A 51 -1.90 -2.04 -3.34
C MET A 51 -1.34 -0.80 -2.65
N VAL A 52 -0.11 -0.93 -2.15
CA VAL A 52 0.65 0.21 -1.60
C VAL A 52 1.89 0.47 -2.45
N ILE A 53 2.05 1.71 -2.89
CA ILE A 53 3.20 2.18 -3.66
C ILE A 53 3.94 3.25 -2.85
N ILE A 54 5.24 3.04 -2.65
CA ILE A 54 6.12 4.06 -2.07
C ILE A 54 6.82 4.81 -3.21
N ALA A 55 6.45 6.07 -3.43
CA ALA A 55 7.01 6.93 -4.48
C ALA A 55 8.11 7.83 -3.91
N THR A 56 9.36 7.59 -4.30
CA THR A 56 10.54 8.26 -3.72
C THR A 56 11.14 9.35 -4.61
N LYS A 57 10.76 9.39 -5.89
CA LYS A 57 11.38 10.24 -6.91
C LYS A 57 10.32 11.10 -7.60
N GLY A 58 10.60 12.38 -7.77
CA GLY A 58 9.73 13.34 -8.47
C GLY A 58 10.31 13.83 -9.79
N THR A 59 11.09 13.04 -10.51
CA THR A 59 11.46 13.42 -11.89
C THR A 59 10.32 13.06 -12.84
N LEU A 60 10.26 13.74 -13.99
CA LEU A 60 9.19 13.54 -14.98
C LEU A 60 8.98 12.06 -15.33
N ASP A 61 10.06 11.32 -15.54
CA ASP A 61 10.04 9.90 -15.91
C ASP A 61 9.67 8.96 -14.75
N MET A 62 9.90 9.39 -13.51
CA MET A 62 9.62 8.58 -12.31
C MET A 62 8.24 8.86 -11.71
N ALA A 63 7.58 9.95 -12.10
CA ALA A 63 6.19 10.23 -11.74
C ALA A 63 5.19 9.34 -12.49
N TYR A 64 5.51 8.92 -13.72
CA TYR A 64 4.63 8.08 -14.53
C TYR A 64 4.36 6.69 -13.95
N PRO A 65 5.36 5.88 -13.55
CA PRO A 65 5.11 4.53 -13.08
C PRO A 65 4.15 4.43 -11.87
N PRO A 66 4.32 5.19 -10.77
CA PRO A 66 3.42 5.07 -9.63
C PRO A 66 2.00 5.50 -9.99
N LEU A 67 1.83 6.58 -10.77
CA LEU A 67 0.51 7.08 -11.16
C LEU A 67 -0.21 6.13 -12.12
N ILE A 68 0.47 5.60 -13.14
CA ILE A 68 -0.12 4.63 -14.07
C ILE A 68 -0.52 3.34 -13.35
N LEU A 69 0.34 2.83 -12.46
CA LEU A 69 0.04 1.61 -11.71
C LEU A 69 -1.13 1.83 -10.75
N ALA A 70 -1.13 2.95 -10.02
CA ALA A 70 -2.19 3.28 -9.09
C ALA A 70 -3.53 3.46 -9.80
N SER A 71 -3.54 4.24 -10.88
CA SER A 71 -4.76 4.48 -11.67
C SER A 71 -5.30 3.19 -12.27
N THR A 72 -4.42 2.31 -12.76
CA THR A 72 -4.81 1.01 -13.34
C THR A 72 -5.34 0.06 -12.28
N ALA A 73 -4.71 -0.01 -11.10
CA ALA A 73 -5.16 -0.87 -10.01
C ALA A 73 -6.53 -0.40 -9.48
N ALA A 74 -6.71 0.91 -9.28
CA ALA A 74 -8.00 1.48 -8.87
C ALA A 74 -9.09 1.22 -9.92
N ALA A 75 -8.77 1.25 -11.23
CA ALA A 75 -9.72 0.88 -12.28
C ALA A 75 -10.13 -0.60 -12.25
N PHE A 76 -9.32 -1.49 -11.68
CA PHE A 76 -9.70 -2.88 -11.37
C PHE A 76 -10.48 -3.02 -10.06
N GLY A 77 -10.82 -1.89 -9.42
CA GLY A 77 -11.52 -1.85 -8.14
C GLY A 77 -10.65 -2.25 -6.97
N TRP A 78 -9.34 -1.97 -7.01
CA TRP A 78 -8.43 -2.22 -5.89
C TRP A 78 -8.39 -1.01 -4.96
N ASP A 79 -8.19 -1.25 -3.66
CA ASP A 79 -7.83 -0.19 -2.71
C ASP A 79 -6.37 0.18 -2.89
N VAL A 80 -6.09 1.41 -3.31
CA VAL A 80 -4.72 1.84 -3.64
C VAL A 80 -4.29 3.01 -2.77
N THR A 81 -3.12 2.88 -2.16
CA THR A 81 -2.45 3.97 -1.48
C THR A 81 -1.09 4.25 -2.13
N VAL A 82 -0.78 5.52 -2.37
CA VAL A 82 0.54 5.96 -2.84
C VAL A 82 1.16 6.91 -1.82
N PHE A 83 2.16 6.42 -1.10
CA PHE A 83 2.92 7.18 -0.13
C PHE A 83 4.11 7.88 -0.79
N HIS A 84 4.04 9.20 -0.87
CA HIS A 84 5.07 10.05 -1.47
C HIS A 84 6.05 10.54 -0.40
N THR A 85 7.34 10.33 -0.66
CA THR A 85 8.43 10.73 0.25
C THR A 85 9.62 11.26 -0.54
N PHE A 86 10.52 12.00 0.12
CA PHE A 86 11.61 12.74 -0.52
C PHE A 86 11.11 13.56 -1.73
N TRP A 87 11.82 13.47 -2.86
CA TRP A 87 11.47 14.16 -4.10
C TRP A 87 10.13 13.71 -4.67
N GLY A 88 9.57 12.56 -4.24
CA GLY A 88 8.23 12.14 -4.64
C GLY A 88 7.15 13.17 -4.28
N LEU A 89 7.35 14.00 -3.25
CA LEU A 89 6.41 15.07 -2.90
C LEU A 89 6.24 16.12 -4.01
N ASP A 90 7.23 16.30 -4.89
CA ASP A 90 7.10 17.23 -6.03
C ASP A 90 5.96 16.81 -6.98
N ILE A 91 5.54 15.53 -6.96
CA ILE A 91 4.41 15.02 -7.74
C ILE A 91 3.06 15.52 -7.17
N LEU A 92 2.97 15.68 -5.84
CA LEU A 92 1.75 16.09 -5.15
C LEU A 92 1.59 17.61 -5.02
N HIS A 93 2.65 18.36 -5.30
CA HIS A 93 2.66 19.82 -5.18
C HIS A 93 2.08 20.46 -6.44
N GLU A 94 1.09 21.34 -6.29
CA GLU A 94 0.28 21.87 -7.40
C GLU A 94 1.11 22.56 -8.50
N ASP A 95 2.06 23.41 -8.11
CA ASP A 95 2.91 24.11 -9.07
C ASP A 95 4.02 23.21 -9.62
N ARG A 96 4.65 22.39 -8.77
CA ARG A 96 5.85 21.63 -9.14
C ARG A 96 5.54 20.45 -10.04
N SER A 97 4.40 19.78 -9.84
CA SER A 97 3.95 18.64 -10.64
C SER A 97 3.88 18.97 -12.15
N THR A 98 3.63 20.23 -12.49
CA THR A 98 3.53 20.71 -13.88
C THR A 98 4.88 20.85 -14.59
N ASP A 99 5.95 21.22 -13.86
CA ASP A 99 7.30 21.45 -14.40
C ASP A 99 8.32 20.38 -13.97
N LEU A 100 7.88 19.14 -13.74
CA LEU A 100 8.81 18.05 -13.49
C LEU A 100 9.82 17.88 -14.63
N GLN A 101 11.09 17.69 -14.26
CA GLN A 101 12.21 17.58 -15.19
C GLN A 101 12.86 16.20 -15.14
N MET A 102 13.56 15.83 -16.21
CA MET A 102 14.32 14.60 -16.33
C MET A 102 15.81 14.93 -16.40
N SER A 103 16.62 14.26 -15.57
CA SER A 103 18.08 14.38 -15.64
C SER A 103 18.62 13.78 -16.94
N SER A 104 19.58 14.46 -17.54
CA SER A 104 20.38 13.95 -18.66
C SER A 104 21.57 13.15 -18.15
N VAL A 105 22.16 13.58 -17.03
CA VAL A 105 23.34 12.95 -16.44
C VAL A 105 22.94 11.70 -15.71
N GLY A 106 23.65 10.59 -15.98
CA GLY A 106 23.37 9.32 -15.33
C GLY A 106 22.10 8.63 -15.80
N ASN A 107 21.44 9.16 -16.85
CA ASN A 107 20.27 8.56 -17.47
C ASN A 107 20.69 7.51 -18.51
N PRO A 108 20.57 6.20 -18.22
CA PRO A 108 21.02 5.15 -19.13
C PRO A 108 20.21 5.09 -20.43
N ASN A 109 19.01 5.67 -20.42
CA ASN A 109 18.09 5.68 -21.56
C ASN A 109 18.40 6.79 -22.58
N MET A 110 19.38 7.66 -22.27
CA MET A 110 19.87 8.67 -23.20
C MET A 110 21.19 8.21 -23.82
N PRO A 111 21.27 8.00 -25.16
CA PRO A 111 22.49 7.56 -25.84
C PRO A 111 23.48 8.71 -26.02
N VAL A 112 23.67 9.54 -24.99
CA VAL A 112 24.62 10.65 -24.97
C VAL A 112 25.72 10.33 -23.94
N PRO A 113 27.00 10.51 -24.29
CA PRO A 113 28.09 10.41 -23.33
C PRO A 113 27.86 11.33 -22.12
N ASN A 114 28.15 10.85 -20.91
CA ASN A 114 27.96 11.61 -19.67
C ASN A 114 28.62 12.99 -19.67
N ALA A 115 29.78 13.13 -20.32
CA ALA A 115 30.48 14.41 -20.44
C ALA A 115 29.70 15.46 -21.26
N ILE A 116 28.85 15.01 -22.19
CA ILE A 116 27.94 15.87 -22.95
C ILE A 116 26.65 16.09 -22.15
N ALA A 117 26.14 15.04 -21.50
CA ALA A 117 24.94 15.13 -20.68
C ALA A 117 25.07 16.13 -19.52
N SER A 118 26.28 16.38 -19.01
CA SER A 118 26.55 17.34 -17.94
C SER A 118 26.62 18.80 -18.40
N LEU A 119 26.44 19.08 -19.69
CA LEU A 119 26.45 20.47 -20.19
C LEU A 119 25.21 21.24 -19.69
N PRO A 120 25.36 22.54 -19.34
CA PRO A 120 24.23 23.35 -18.89
C PRO A 120 23.07 23.36 -19.90
N GLY A 121 21.86 23.07 -19.42
CA GLY A 121 20.64 23.06 -20.24
C GLY A 121 20.31 21.74 -20.91
N MET A 122 21.17 20.72 -20.80
CA MET A 122 20.85 19.38 -21.33
C MET A 122 19.60 18.79 -20.69
N ASP A 123 19.37 19.00 -19.39
CA ASP A 123 18.18 18.48 -18.69
C ASP A 123 16.88 19.03 -19.28
N ARG A 124 16.87 20.30 -19.70
CA ARG A 124 15.72 20.88 -20.42
C ARG A 124 15.53 20.24 -21.78
N VAL A 125 16.61 19.92 -22.50
CA VAL A 125 16.54 19.23 -23.80
C VAL A 125 16.00 17.82 -23.62
N THR A 126 16.50 17.08 -22.64
CA THR A 126 16.07 15.73 -22.29
C THR A 126 14.60 15.72 -21.87
N THR A 127 14.21 16.62 -20.98
CA THR A 127 12.81 16.82 -20.56
C THR A 127 11.91 17.11 -21.75
N LYS A 128 12.30 18.05 -22.62
CA LYS A 128 11.51 18.38 -23.82
C LYS A 128 11.37 17.21 -24.78
N LEU A 129 12.43 16.43 -24.96
CA LEU A 129 12.39 15.22 -25.78
C LEU A 129 11.46 14.17 -25.18
N MET A 130 11.48 13.99 -23.86
CA MET A 130 10.58 13.08 -23.15
C MET A 130 9.12 13.52 -23.27
N ARG A 131 8.81 14.79 -22.97
CA ARG A 131 7.47 15.37 -23.14
C ARG A 131 6.95 15.23 -24.58
N LYS A 132 7.82 15.42 -25.57
CA LYS A 132 7.46 15.17 -26.97
C LYS A 132 7.09 13.70 -27.21
N ARG A 133 7.87 12.75 -26.69
CA ARG A 133 7.54 11.31 -26.83
C ARG A 133 6.21 10.97 -26.17
N ILE A 134 5.96 11.46 -24.96
CA ILE A 134 4.68 11.27 -24.25
C ILE A 134 3.53 11.76 -25.13
N ALA A 135 3.62 12.99 -25.65
CA ALA A 135 2.60 13.57 -26.54
C ALA A 135 2.44 12.79 -27.85
N ASP A 136 3.55 12.38 -28.49
CA ASP A 136 3.54 11.60 -29.74
C ASP A 136 2.93 10.19 -29.55
N ASN A 137 2.86 9.67 -28.32
CA ASN A 137 2.31 8.36 -27.97
C ASN A 137 0.95 8.44 -27.27
N GLU A 138 0.29 9.61 -27.27
CA GLU A 138 -1.04 9.81 -26.67
C GLU A 138 -1.10 9.34 -25.21
N THR A 139 0.03 9.45 -24.50
CA THR A 139 0.11 9.13 -23.07
C THR A 139 -0.40 10.33 -22.28
N ALA A 140 -1.24 10.07 -21.28
CA ALA A 140 -1.76 11.10 -20.38
C ALA A 140 -0.62 11.92 -19.75
N SER A 141 -0.89 13.19 -19.48
CA SER A 141 -0.01 14.06 -18.69
C SER A 141 0.02 13.62 -17.23
N ILE A 142 0.97 14.15 -16.46
CA ILE A 142 1.05 13.90 -15.02
C ILE A 142 -0.20 14.47 -14.32
N GLU A 143 -0.66 15.66 -14.73
CA GLU A 143 -1.86 16.26 -14.17
C GLU A 143 -3.10 15.41 -14.44
N GLU A 144 -3.29 14.91 -15.67
CA GLU A 144 -4.42 14.03 -16.01
C GLU A 144 -4.37 12.71 -15.22
N LEU A 145 -3.17 12.14 -15.01
CA LEU A 145 -3.03 10.91 -14.23
C LEU A 145 -3.31 11.14 -12.74
N LEU A 146 -2.88 12.28 -12.18
CA LEU A 146 -3.21 12.67 -10.80
C LEU A 146 -4.71 12.85 -10.62
N GLU A 147 -5.34 13.62 -11.51
CA GLU A 147 -6.80 13.81 -11.51
C GLU A 147 -7.53 12.48 -11.60
N THR A 148 -7.10 11.58 -12.50
CA THR A 148 -7.69 10.24 -12.60
C THR A 148 -7.52 9.45 -11.30
N CYS A 149 -6.35 9.50 -10.66
CA CYS A 149 -6.12 8.85 -9.36
C CYS A 149 -7.07 9.38 -8.29
N PHE A 150 -7.22 10.70 -8.17
CA PHE A 150 -8.14 11.32 -7.21
C PHE A 150 -9.60 10.94 -7.48
N ASP A 151 -10.04 11.03 -8.74
CA ASP A 151 -11.41 10.66 -9.15
C ASP A 151 -11.74 9.19 -8.85
N MET A 152 -10.74 8.31 -8.90
CA MET A 152 -10.90 6.88 -8.61
C MET A 152 -10.68 6.55 -7.12
N GLY A 153 -10.43 7.55 -6.27
CA GLY A 153 -10.29 7.35 -4.82
C GLY A 153 -8.95 6.74 -4.40
N VAL A 154 -7.89 6.89 -5.21
CA VAL A 154 -6.53 6.52 -4.79
C VAL A 154 -6.11 7.41 -3.62
N GLU A 155 -5.68 6.82 -2.51
CA GLU A 155 -5.21 7.56 -1.35
C GLU A 155 -3.77 8.07 -1.59
N MET A 156 -3.63 9.36 -1.89
CA MET A 156 -2.34 10.00 -2.12
C MET A 156 -1.83 10.61 -0.81
N GLN A 157 -0.75 10.07 -0.25
CA GLN A 157 -0.24 10.48 1.06
C GLN A 157 1.08 11.24 0.95
N ALA A 158 1.22 12.32 1.71
CA ALA A 158 2.45 13.08 1.86
C ALA A 158 3.18 12.72 3.17
N CYS A 159 4.42 12.25 3.05
CA CYS A 159 5.27 11.90 4.20
C CYS A 159 5.57 13.14 5.06
N GLN A 160 5.02 13.19 6.28
CA GLN A 160 5.18 14.31 7.21
C GLN A 160 6.65 14.67 7.45
N MET A 161 7.50 13.68 7.72
CA MET A 161 8.92 13.92 7.96
C MET A 161 9.62 14.54 6.75
N THR A 162 9.15 14.25 5.53
CA THR A 162 9.71 14.87 4.33
C THR A 162 9.20 16.30 4.15
N VAL A 163 7.90 16.54 4.38
CA VAL A 163 7.31 17.88 4.38
C VAL A 163 8.11 18.80 5.30
N GLU A 164 8.38 18.35 6.54
CA GLU A 164 9.19 19.08 7.52
C GLU A 164 10.67 19.22 7.10
N LEU A 165 11.30 18.16 6.61
CA LEU A 165 12.72 18.16 6.23
C LEU A 165 13.02 19.10 5.06
N MET A 166 12.09 19.19 4.12
CA MET A 166 12.24 19.93 2.88
C MET A 166 11.54 21.29 2.90
N ASP A 167 10.91 21.65 4.03
CA ASP A 167 10.24 22.92 4.27
C ASP A 167 9.13 23.21 3.24
N TYR A 168 8.30 22.20 2.97
CA TYR A 168 7.10 22.35 2.15
C TYR A 168 5.96 22.96 2.96
N ASP A 169 5.14 23.80 2.31
CA ASP A 169 3.86 24.21 2.85
C ASP A 169 2.80 23.16 2.50
N GLU A 170 2.01 22.73 3.48
CA GLU A 170 0.97 21.71 3.26
C GLU A 170 -0.15 22.25 2.37
N ASP A 171 -0.36 23.57 2.37
CA ASP A 171 -1.34 24.27 1.53
C ASP A 171 -0.93 24.35 0.05
N GLU A 172 0.30 23.92 -0.31
CA GLU A 172 0.80 23.87 -1.70
C GLU A 172 0.59 22.51 -2.38
N PHE A 173 0.06 21.51 -1.65
CA PHE A 173 -0.36 20.22 -2.20
C PHE A 173 -1.81 20.28 -2.69
N TYR A 174 -2.18 19.38 -3.61
CA TYR A 174 -3.58 19.23 -4.03
C TYR A 174 -4.50 18.94 -2.83
N ASP A 175 -5.70 19.51 -2.84
CA ASP A 175 -6.69 19.39 -1.75
C ASP A 175 -6.98 17.94 -1.30
N ASP A 176 -6.93 16.98 -2.23
CA ASP A 176 -7.20 15.55 -1.98
C ASP A 176 -5.99 14.77 -1.44
N VAL A 177 -4.88 15.45 -1.15
CA VAL A 177 -3.68 14.83 -0.56
C VAL A 177 -3.81 14.71 0.95
N THR A 178 -3.58 13.49 1.45
CA THR A 178 -3.53 13.24 2.89
C THR A 178 -2.14 13.60 3.43
N VAL A 179 -2.05 14.72 4.15
CA VAL A 179 -0.84 15.18 4.85
C VAL A 179 -0.74 14.60 6.27
N GLY A 180 0.42 14.79 6.92
CA GLY A 180 0.63 14.32 8.29
C GLY A 180 0.84 12.81 8.44
N VAL A 181 1.09 12.09 7.34
CA VAL A 181 1.28 10.64 7.36
C VAL A 181 2.73 10.28 7.63
N GLY A 182 2.97 9.42 8.64
CA GLY A 182 4.29 8.95 9.01
C GLY A 182 4.65 7.60 8.36
N ALA A 183 5.93 7.24 8.40
CA ALA A 183 6.40 5.94 7.91
C ALA A 183 5.75 4.75 8.63
N ALA A 184 5.30 4.92 9.89
CA ALA A 184 4.59 3.88 10.62
C ALA A 184 3.25 3.53 9.97
N THR A 185 2.47 4.54 9.56
CA THR A 185 1.19 4.34 8.85
C THR A 185 1.41 3.65 7.51
N ALA A 186 2.41 4.09 6.75
CA ALA A 186 2.74 3.44 5.48
C ALA A 186 3.13 1.96 5.69
N LEU A 187 3.92 1.64 6.72
CA LEU A 187 4.29 0.25 7.05
C LEU A 187 3.09 -0.59 7.50
N ASP A 188 2.16 -0.01 8.24
CA ASP A 188 0.91 -0.66 8.67
C ASP A 188 0.05 -1.04 7.46
N GLN A 189 -0.21 -0.06 6.57
CA GLN A 189 -0.93 -0.31 5.32
C GLN A 189 -0.21 -1.31 4.42
N MET A 190 1.13 -1.24 4.34
CA MET A 190 1.91 -2.24 3.60
C MET A 190 1.80 -3.64 4.19
N ALA A 191 1.68 -3.79 5.51
CA ALA A 191 1.61 -5.11 6.15
C ALA A 191 0.37 -5.90 5.71
N ASP A 192 -0.72 -5.20 5.45
CA ASP A 192 -2.00 -5.79 5.00
C ASP A 192 -2.16 -5.81 3.47
N ALA A 193 -1.30 -5.10 2.74
CA ALA A 193 -1.43 -4.95 1.28
C ALA A 193 -1.07 -6.21 0.49
N ASP A 194 -1.90 -6.57 -0.50
CA ASP A 194 -1.63 -7.69 -1.41
C ASP A 194 -0.41 -7.44 -2.31
N ILE A 195 -0.21 -6.19 -2.73
CA ILE A 195 0.94 -5.76 -3.53
C ILE A 195 1.63 -4.55 -2.91
N GLN A 196 2.94 -4.65 -2.76
CA GLN A 196 3.79 -3.60 -2.20
C GLN A 196 4.90 -3.27 -3.21
N LEU A 197 5.02 -2.00 -3.60
CA LEU A 197 6.02 -1.54 -4.56
C LEU A 197 6.81 -0.35 -4.01
N LEU A 198 8.09 -0.26 -4.38
CA LEU A 198 8.94 0.91 -4.15
C LEU A 198 9.40 1.44 -5.50
N VAL A 199 9.13 2.71 -5.77
CA VAL A 199 9.39 3.37 -7.06
C VAL A 199 10.34 4.56 -6.89
#